data_AF-A0A955XEQ6-F1
#
_entry.id   AF-A0A955XEQ6-F1
#
_cell.length_a   1.000
_cell.length_b   1.000
_cell.length_c   1.000
_cell.angle_alpha   90.00
_cell.angle_beta   90.00
_cell.angle_gamma   90.00
#
_symmetry.space_group_name_H-M   'P 1'
#
loop_
_entity.id
_entity.type
_entity.pdbx_description
1 polymer ?
#
loop_
_entity_poly.entity_id
_entity_poly.type
_entity_poly.pdbx_seq_one_letter_code
_entity_poly.pdbx_strand_id
1 'polypeptide(L)'
;AAPTEGSVRDPAQVDLTLRAAPPGPELVRRARPGPRGPQLNLRPDGKGGYVVRDGEFTALIGPDGTIAFKDKTALQRWHGVAYEVDVTDVVMRIAGDDPYRHAKLRVLQETAGLRAELAAQACEERLRTSLAELQGKLTTIWEDPGLAADRRRALLFKMWDDCAEDGDEEVLTHANQARATIEAFVQKNLPEGSSFAFTEAELFALNERRISRARFEPYRGRRGTRP
;
A
#
# COMPACT_ATOMS: atom_id res chain seq x y z
N ALA A 1 14.67 -8.27 -49.33
CA ALA A 1 14.30 -8.86 -48.03
C ALA A 1 14.16 -7.71 -47.03
N ALA A 2 13.04 -7.66 -46.30
CA ALA A 2 12.81 -6.74 -45.18
C ALA A 2 13.68 -7.16 -43.95
N PRO A 3 13.51 -6.63 -42.71
CA PRO A 3 12.78 -5.44 -42.21
C PRO A 3 13.55 -4.63 -41.12
N THR A 4 13.10 -3.44 -40.71
CA THR A 4 13.30 -2.73 -39.40
C THR A 4 12.77 -1.29 -39.55
N GLU A 5 12.09 -0.57 -38.66
CA GLU A 5 11.78 -0.55 -37.22
C GLU A 5 10.39 0.13 -37.08
N GLY A 6 9.45 -0.28 -36.23
CA GLY A 6 9.57 -0.21 -34.78
C GLY A 6 8.94 1.09 -34.25
N SER A 7 7.63 1.30 -34.47
CA SER A 7 6.87 2.40 -33.87
C SER A 7 6.72 2.16 -32.37
N VAL A 8 7.53 2.87 -31.58
CA VAL A 8 7.50 2.86 -30.11
C VAL A 8 6.36 3.77 -29.63
N ARG A 9 5.49 3.20 -28.79
CA ARG A 9 4.46 3.90 -28.02
C ARG A 9 5.09 4.95 -27.11
N ASP A 10 4.51 6.12 -27.06
CA ASP A 10 4.80 7.14 -26.05
C ASP A 10 3.64 7.21 -25.03
N PRO A 11 3.78 6.69 -23.80
CA PRO A 11 2.72 6.68 -22.81
C PRO A 11 3.04 7.62 -21.64
N ALA A 12 3.15 8.93 -21.84
CA ALA A 12 3.44 9.81 -20.70
C ALA A 12 3.06 11.28 -20.92
N GLN A 13 1.77 11.62 -20.78
CA GLN A 13 1.40 12.88 -20.12
C GLN A 13 0.18 12.61 -19.22
N VAL A 14 0.47 12.50 -17.92
CA VAL A 14 -0.52 12.50 -16.84
C VAL A 14 -0.53 13.92 -16.31
N ASP A 15 -1.51 14.72 -16.74
CA ASP A 15 -1.74 16.03 -16.16
C ASP A 15 -2.34 15.85 -14.75
N LEU A 16 -1.82 16.61 -13.79
CA LEU A 16 -1.78 16.29 -12.36
C LEU A 16 -2.66 17.24 -11.55
N THR A 17 -3.79 17.66 -12.11
CA THR A 17 -4.55 18.81 -11.61
C THR A 17 -5.55 18.50 -10.49
N LEU A 18 -5.84 17.24 -10.17
CA LEU A 18 -6.59 16.88 -8.96
C LEU A 18 -6.34 15.41 -8.58
N ARG A 19 -5.24 15.13 -7.89
CA ARG A 19 -4.97 13.79 -7.33
C ARG A 19 -5.45 13.76 -5.88
N ALA A 20 -6.43 12.92 -5.58
CA ALA A 20 -6.89 12.72 -4.20
C ALA A 20 -6.43 11.35 -3.71
N ALA A 21 -5.74 11.33 -2.57
CA ALA A 21 -5.50 10.11 -1.81
C ALA A 21 -6.85 9.51 -1.35
N PRO A 22 -6.93 8.20 -1.14
CA PRO A 22 -8.06 7.64 -0.39
C PRO A 22 -8.12 8.28 1.01
N PRO A 23 -9.32 8.45 1.60
CA PRO A 23 -9.41 8.88 2.99
C PRO A 23 -8.67 7.86 3.89
N GLY A 24 -7.91 8.34 4.87
CA GLY A 24 -7.18 7.48 5.80
C GLY A 24 -8.11 6.52 6.56
N PRO A 25 -7.60 5.39 7.09
CA PRO A 25 -8.40 4.31 7.67
C PRO A 25 -9.33 4.77 8.82
N GLU A 26 -8.97 5.83 9.55
CA GLU A 26 -9.83 6.43 10.59
C GLU A 26 -11.14 7.02 10.06
N LEU A 27 -11.16 7.56 8.83
CA LEU A 27 -12.37 8.12 8.20
C LEU A 27 -13.31 7.01 7.69
N VAL A 28 -12.80 5.80 7.45
CA VAL A 28 -13.55 4.67 6.91
C VAL A 28 -14.41 4.00 7.98
N ARG A 29 -13.94 3.92 9.23
CA ARG A 29 -14.72 3.32 10.35
C ARG A 29 -16.03 4.05 10.68
N ARG A 30 -16.21 5.29 10.18
CA ARG A 30 -17.44 6.11 10.37
C ARG A 30 -18.24 6.33 9.09
N ALA A 31 -17.74 5.91 7.93
CA ALA A 31 -18.45 6.06 6.68
C ALA A 31 -19.54 4.98 6.58
N ARG A 32 -20.80 5.34 6.90
CA ARG A 32 -21.94 4.55 6.43
C ARG A 32 -21.84 4.43 4.91
N PRO A 33 -22.12 3.27 4.29
CA PRO A 33 -22.26 3.20 2.85
C PRO A 33 -23.31 4.24 2.44
N GLY A 34 -22.87 5.28 1.74
CA GLY A 34 -23.75 6.33 1.26
C GLY A 34 -24.82 5.72 0.34
N PRO A 35 -25.99 6.37 0.20
CA PRO A 35 -26.99 5.91 -0.74
C PRO A 35 -26.37 5.80 -2.14
N ARG A 36 -26.69 4.72 -2.87
CA ARG A 36 -26.27 4.52 -4.27
C ARG A 36 -26.82 5.68 -5.12
N GLY A 37 -26.01 6.73 -5.28
CA GLY A 37 -26.29 7.87 -6.15
C GLY A 37 -26.37 7.45 -7.62
N PRO A 38 -26.80 8.36 -8.53
CA PRO A 38 -27.00 8.04 -9.94
C PRO A 38 -25.74 7.39 -10.51
N GLN A 39 -25.93 6.30 -11.26
CA GLN A 39 -24.85 5.45 -11.73
C GLN A 39 -23.86 6.25 -12.59
N LEU A 40 -22.74 6.69 -11.98
CA LEU A 40 -21.55 7.02 -12.75
C LEU A 40 -21.29 5.83 -13.67
N ASN A 41 -20.92 6.11 -14.93
CA ASN A 41 -20.50 5.09 -15.89
C ASN A 41 -19.13 4.52 -15.48
N LEU A 42 -19.11 3.83 -14.34
CA LEU A 42 -17.97 3.19 -13.73
C LEU A 42 -17.68 1.89 -14.50
N ARG A 43 -16.51 1.80 -15.10
CA ARG A 43 -16.08 0.62 -15.84
C ARG A 43 -14.75 0.11 -15.30
N PRO A 44 -14.59 -1.21 -15.09
CA PRO A 44 -13.28 -1.77 -14.76
C PRO A 44 -12.24 -1.41 -15.84
N ASP A 45 -11.02 -1.09 -15.42
CA ASP A 45 -9.92 -0.73 -16.33
C ASP A 45 -9.09 -1.93 -16.81
N GLY A 46 -9.36 -3.13 -16.26
CA GLY A 46 -8.63 -4.36 -16.54
C GLY A 46 -7.33 -4.55 -15.75
N LYS A 47 -6.96 -3.60 -14.88
CA LYS A 47 -5.76 -3.60 -14.04
C LYS A 47 -6.08 -3.54 -12.53
N GLY A 48 -7.34 -3.79 -12.17
CA GLY A 48 -7.83 -3.71 -10.79
C GLY A 48 -8.34 -2.34 -10.37
N GLY A 49 -8.35 -1.36 -11.28
CA GLY A 49 -8.92 -0.04 -11.08
C GLY A 49 -10.25 0.15 -11.82
N TYR A 50 -10.75 1.39 -11.80
CA TYR A 50 -11.98 1.79 -12.48
C TYR A 50 -11.80 3.09 -13.26
N VAL A 51 -12.60 3.26 -14.30
CA VAL A 51 -12.69 4.48 -15.09
C VAL A 51 -14.10 5.02 -15.04
N VAL A 52 -14.24 6.31 -14.75
CA VAL A 52 -15.48 7.07 -14.96
C VAL A 52 -15.28 7.97 -16.17
N ARG A 53 -16.13 7.84 -17.18
CA ARG A 53 -16.13 8.74 -18.34
C ARG A 53 -17.33 9.66 -18.25
N ASP A 54 -17.07 10.94 -18.06
CA ASP A 54 -18.02 12.02 -18.33
C ASP A 54 -17.60 12.66 -19.67
N GLY A 55 -18.52 13.21 -20.46
CA GLY A 55 -18.22 13.63 -21.84
C GLY A 55 -16.97 14.51 -22.00
N GLU A 56 -16.68 15.28 -20.95
CA GLU A 56 -15.69 16.37 -20.88
C GLU A 56 -14.42 16.00 -20.09
N PHE A 57 -14.47 15.01 -19.19
CA PHE A 57 -13.31 14.54 -18.44
C PHE A 57 -13.39 13.03 -18.13
N THR A 58 -12.23 12.43 -17.87
CA THR A 58 -12.11 11.03 -17.46
C THR A 58 -11.51 10.96 -16.06
N ALA A 59 -12.18 10.27 -15.13
CA ALA A 59 -11.60 9.94 -13.84
C ALA A 59 -11.03 8.51 -13.85
N LEU A 60 -9.81 8.35 -13.39
CA LEU A 60 -9.09 7.09 -13.27
C LEU A 60 -8.92 6.78 -11.79
N ILE A 61 -9.53 5.68 -11.34
CA ILE A 61 -9.42 5.17 -9.98
C ILE A 61 -8.44 4.00 -9.99
N GLY A 62 -7.33 4.12 -9.28
CA GLY A 62 -6.32 3.08 -9.16
C GLY A 62 -6.80 1.90 -8.30
N PRO A 63 -6.10 0.75 -8.35
CA PRO A 63 -6.39 -0.42 -7.53
C PRO A 63 -6.22 -0.17 -6.02
N ASP A 64 -5.56 0.93 -5.65
CA ASP A 64 -5.35 1.40 -4.28
C ASP A 64 -6.38 2.46 -3.83
N GLY A 65 -7.39 2.73 -4.66
CA GLY A 65 -8.40 3.76 -4.38
C GLY A 65 -7.91 5.20 -4.59
N THR A 66 -6.71 5.41 -5.13
CA THR A 66 -6.30 6.75 -5.60
C THR A 66 -7.14 7.16 -6.80
N ILE A 67 -7.39 8.45 -6.98
CA ILE A 67 -8.13 8.96 -8.13
C ILE A 67 -7.38 10.12 -8.79
N ALA A 68 -7.36 10.11 -10.13
CA ALA A 68 -6.82 11.16 -10.97
C ALA A 68 -7.82 11.54 -12.05
N PHE A 69 -7.94 12.84 -12.35
CA PHE A 69 -8.80 13.36 -13.41
C PHE A 69 -7.97 13.76 -14.63
N LYS A 70 -8.48 13.45 -15.83
CA LYS A 70 -7.94 13.86 -17.11
C LYS A 70 -9.01 14.61 -17.88
N ASP A 71 -8.81 15.91 -18.09
CA ASP A 71 -9.74 16.72 -18.87
C ASP A 71 -9.47 16.48 -20.37
N LYS A 72 -10.53 16.45 -21.19
CA LYS A 72 -10.35 16.49 -22.64
C LYS A 72 -10.09 17.93 -23.03
N THR A 73 -8.90 18.22 -23.53
CA THR A 73 -8.56 19.52 -24.15
C THR A 73 -9.64 19.88 -25.17
N ALA A 74 -10.39 20.95 -24.90
CA ALA A 74 -11.46 21.40 -25.79
C ALA A 74 -10.84 22.07 -27.03
N LEU A 75 -10.78 21.34 -28.15
CA LEU A 75 -10.50 21.91 -29.46
C LEU A 75 -11.66 22.81 -29.88
N GLN A 76 -11.61 24.09 -29.51
CA GLN A 76 -12.58 25.10 -29.95
C GLN A 76 -12.12 25.73 -31.27
N ARG A 77 -12.88 25.48 -32.36
CA ARG A 77 -12.62 26.06 -33.69
C ARG A 77 -13.00 27.54 -33.71
N TRP A 78 -12.01 28.42 -33.93
CA TRP A 78 -12.22 29.84 -34.21
C TRP A 78 -11.53 30.24 -35.52
N HIS A 79 -12.31 30.78 -36.47
CA HIS A 79 -11.88 31.24 -37.80
C HIS A 79 -11.19 30.23 -38.74
N GLY A 80 -11.64 28.96 -38.74
CA GLY A 80 -11.33 28.03 -39.84
C GLY A 80 -9.87 27.55 -39.95
N VAL A 81 -9.00 27.96 -39.03
CA VAL A 81 -7.61 27.49 -38.95
C VAL A 81 -7.44 26.76 -37.62
N ALA A 82 -6.94 25.54 -37.68
CA ALA A 82 -6.60 24.75 -36.50
C ALA A 82 -5.23 25.22 -36.01
N TYR A 83 -5.19 25.81 -34.83
CA TYR A 83 -3.94 26.13 -34.13
C TYR A 83 -3.94 25.36 -32.81
N GLU A 84 -2.88 24.59 -32.53
CA GLU A 84 -2.49 24.25 -31.16
C GLU A 84 -1.90 25.53 -30.55
N VAL A 85 -2.73 26.33 -29.88
CA VAL A 85 -2.21 27.35 -28.97
C VAL A 85 -2.91 27.22 -27.63
N ASP A 86 -2.12 26.68 -26.71
CA ASP A 86 -2.32 26.58 -25.27
C ASP A 86 -2.37 27.98 -24.61
N VAL A 87 -3.36 28.80 -24.97
CA VAL A 87 -3.40 30.21 -24.53
C VAL A 87 -4.74 30.60 -23.88
N THR A 88 -5.76 29.74 -23.92
CA THR A 88 -6.98 29.93 -23.10
C THR A 88 -6.91 29.17 -21.76
N ASP A 89 -6.18 28.04 -21.71
CA ASP A 89 -6.01 27.24 -20.49
C ASP A 89 -5.12 27.93 -19.46
N VAL A 90 -4.14 28.71 -19.88
CA VAL A 90 -3.24 29.45 -18.98
C VAL A 90 -3.91 30.68 -18.36
N VAL A 91 -4.81 31.35 -19.09
CA VAL A 91 -5.48 32.58 -18.60
C VAL A 91 -6.64 32.26 -17.65
N MET A 92 -7.31 31.11 -17.78
CA MET A 92 -8.34 30.66 -16.82
C MET A 92 -7.74 30.01 -15.56
N ARG A 93 -6.55 29.39 -15.67
CA ARG A 93 -5.84 28.75 -14.55
C ARG A 93 -5.27 29.76 -13.54
N ILE A 94 -5.16 31.04 -13.90
CA ILE A 94 -4.80 32.16 -12.99
C ILE A 94 -6.03 32.66 -12.20
N ALA A 95 -7.26 32.32 -12.59
CA ALA A 95 -8.49 32.76 -11.95
C ALA A 95 -9.13 31.74 -10.97
N GLY A 96 -8.56 30.54 -10.83
CA GLY A 96 -8.91 29.61 -9.74
C GLY A 96 -10.23 28.82 -9.86
N ASP A 97 -10.96 28.93 -10.98
CA ASP A 97 -12.18 28.16 -11.22
C ASP A 97 -11.98 27.06 -12.27
N ASP A 98 -11.91 25.81 -11.82
CA ASP A 98 -12.03 24.63 -12.67
C ASP A 98 -13.47 24.54 -13.19
N PRO A 99 -13.72 24.66 -14.51
CA PRO A 99 -15.07 24.67 -15.09
C PRO A 99 -15.84 23.37 -14.81
N TYR A 100 -15.15 22.28 -14.47
CA TYR A 100 -15.74 20.98 -14.16
C TYR A 100 -15.72 20.64 -12.67
N ARG A 101 -15.40 21.61 -11.80
CA ARG A 101 -15.25 21.42 -10.35
C ARG A 101 -16.44 20.70 -9.71
N HIS A 102 -17.67 21.09 -10.03
CA HIS A 102 -18.88 20.47 -9.48
C HIS A 102 -19.03 19.01 -9.92
N ALA A 103 -18.71 18.69 -11.18
CA ALA A 103 -18.79 17.32 -11.69
C ALA A 103 -17.68 16.44 -11.10
N LYS A 104 -16.44 16.95 -10.98
CA LYS A 104 -15.32 16.24 -10.33
C LYS A 104 -15.58 16.01 -8.84
N LEU A 105 -16.14 16.98 -8.12
CA LEU A 105 -16.55 16.83 -6.71
C LEU A 105 -17.61 15.74 -6.53
N ARG A 106 -18.60 15.68 -7.41
CA ARG A 106 -19.61 14.61 -7.41
C ARG A 106 -18.96 13.24 -7.61
N VAL A 107 -18.05 13.09 -8.57
CA VAL A 107 -17.29 11.84 -8.76
C VAL A 107 -16.49 11.48 -7.51
N LEU A 108 -15.84 12.44 -6.86
CA LEU A 108 -15.11 12.20 -5.61
C LEU A 108 -16.01 11.71 -4.47
N GLN A 109 -17.20 12.30 -4.32
CA GLN A 109 -18.17 11.94 -3.28
C GLN A 109 -18.79 10.57 -3.54
N GLU A 110 -19.26 10.32 -4.77
CA GLU A 110 -19.93 9.07 -5.14
C GLU A 110 -18.97 7.88 -5.16
N THR A 111 -17.68 8.10 -5.46
CA THR A 111 -16.66 7.04 -5.47
C THR A 111 -15.92 6.88 -4.14
N ALA A 112 -16.23 7.70 -3.12
CA ALA A 112 -15.52 7.66 -1.83
C ALA A 112 -15.56 6.28 -1.16
N GLY A 113 -16.73 5.62 -1.16
CA GLY A 113 -16.89 4.28 -0.60
C GLY A 113 -16.07 3.23 -1.35
N LEU A 114 -16.18 3.19 -2.68
CA LEU A 114 -15.39 2.30 -3.54
C LEU A 114 -13.88 2.49 -3.32
N ARG A 115 -13.42 3.75 -3.27
CA ARG A 115 -12.01 4.06 -3.06
C ARG A 115 -11.53 3.61 -1.67
N ALA A 116 -12.37 3.70 -0.66
CA ALA A 116 -12.06 3.19 0.68
C ALA A 116 -11.93 1.66 0.70
N GLU A 117 -12.82 0.94 0.01
CA GLU A 117 -12.76 -0.53 -0.12
C GLU A 117 -11.50 -0.98 -0.87
N LEU A 118 -11.17 -0.34 -1.99
CA LEU A 118 -9.95 -0.61 -2.76
C LEU A 118 -8.69 -0.32 -1.93
N ALA A 119 -8.66 0.78 -1.19
CA ALA A 119 -7.55 1.10 -0.30
C ALA A 119 -7.37 0.05 0.80
N ALA A 120 -8.47 -0.43 1.40
CA ALA A 120 -8.43 -1.48 2.42
C ALA A 120 -7.90 -2.81 1.84
N GLN A 121 -8.37 -3.22 0.66
CA GLN A 121 -7.86 -4.42 -0.03
C GLN A 121 -6.38 -4.29 -0.37
N ALA A 122 -5.96 -3.15 -0.91
CA ALA A 122 -4.57 -2.90 -1.24
C ALA A 122 -3.67 -2.85 0.00
N CYS A 123 -4.19 -2.40 1.15
CA CYS A 123 -3.49 -2.46 2.43
C CYS A 123 -3.30 -3.91 2.89
N GLU A 124 -4.37 -4.72 2.87
CA GLU A 124 -4.34 -6.13 3.25
C GLU A 124 -3.36 -6.94 2.37
N GLU A 125 -3.37 -6.73 1.06
CA GLU A 125 -2.48 -7.42 0.12
C GLU A 125 -1.01 -7.01 0.29
N ARG A 126 -0.75 -5.73 0.59
CA ARG A 126 0.61 -5.25 0.92
C ARG A 126 1.11 -5.91 2.20
N LEU A 127 0.26 -5.99 3.22
CA LEU A 127 0.57 -6.65 4.48
C LEU A 127 0.84 -8.14 4.30
N ARG A 128 -0.03 -8.84 3.56
CA ARG A 128 0.12 -10.27 3.24
C ARG A 128 1.43 -10.55 2.51
N THR A 129 1.75 -9.75 1.49
CA THR A 129 3.01 -9.86 0.73
C THR A 129 4.22 -9.63 1.63
N SER A 130 4.19 -8.57 2.44
CA SER A 130 5.26 -8.24 3.38
C SER A 130 5.54 -9.37 4.39
N LEU A 131 4.49 -9.98 4.95
CA LEU A 131 4.64 -11.11 5.87
C LEU A 131 5.16 -12.37 5.18
N ALA A 132 4.76 -12.63 3.94
CA ALA A 132 5.28 -13.75 3.15
C ALA A 132 6.78 -13.57 2.84
N GLU A 133 7.20 -12.36 2.46
CA GLU A 133 8.61 -12.02 2.25
C GLU A 133 9.42 -12.16 3.53
N LEU A 134 8.87 -11.70 4.67
CA LEU A 134 9.49 -11.87 5.98
C LEU A 134 9.70 -13.37 6.28
N GLN A 135 8.67 -14.20 6.11
CA GLN A 135 8.79 -15.65 6.30
C GLN A 135 9.87 -16.25 5.40
N GLY A 136 9.94 -15.87 4.12
CA GLY A 136 10.98 -16.33 3.20
C GLY A 136 12.39 -15.96 3.68
N LYS A 137 12.58 -14.74 4.20
CA LYS A 137 13.85 -14.29 4.79
C LYS A 137 14.22 -15.10 6.05
N LEU A 138 13.26 -15.36 6.93
CA LEU A 138 13.48 -16.16 8.14
C LEU A 138 13.91 -17.60 7.80
N THR A 139 13.23 -18.22 6.83
CA THR A 139 13.59 -19.55 6.33
C THR A 139 15.00 -19.55 5.72
N THR A 140 15.33 -18.54 4.91
CA THR A 140 16.67 -18.41 4.31
C THR A 140 17.77 -18.34 5.38
N ILE A 141 17.58 -17.52 6.42
CA ILE A 141 18.53 -17.43 7.56
C ILE A 141 18.64 -18.76 8.30
N TRP A 142 17.52 -19.46 8.46
CA TRP A 142 17.48 -20.72 9.18
C TRP A 142 18.19 -21.85 8.44
N GLU A 143 17.95 -21.97 7.14
CA GLU A 143 18.46 -23.04 6.29
C GLU A 143 19.90 -22.81 5.81
N ASP A 144 20.44 -21.58 5.95
CA ASP A 144 21.81 -21.26 5.55
C ASP A 144 22.85 -22.09 6.34
N PRO A 145 23.55 -23.07 5.72
CA PRO A 145 24.49 -23.93 6.42
C PRO A 145 25.77 -23.21 6.85
N GLY A 146 26.07 -22.03 6.26
CA GLY A 146 27.24 -21.23 6.58
C GLY A 146 27.11 -20.43 7.88
N LEU A 147 25.90 -20.31 8.43
CA LEU A 147 25.67 -19.60 9.69
C LEU A 147 25.83 -20.52 10.91
N ALA A 148 26.55 -20.05 11.93
CA ALA A 148 26.54 -20.70 13.24
C ALA A 148 25.15 -20.54 13.91
N ALA A 149 24.76 -21.50 14.74
CA ALA A 149 23.44 -21.49 15.41
C ALA A 149 23.18 -20.20 16.22
N ASP A 150 24.19 -19.75 16.97
CA ASP A 150 24.13 -18.52 17.76
C ASP A 150 23.93 -17.28 16.87
N ARG A 151 24.56 -17.29 15.70
CA ARG A 151 24.43 -16.21 14.73
C ARG A 151 23.03 -16.18 14.11
N ARG A 152 22.44 -17.35 13.80
CA ARG A 152 21.03 -17.44 13.34
C ARG A 152 20.10 -16.85 14.39
N ARG A 153 20.24 -17.27 15.66
CA ARG A 153 19.46 -16.74 16.79
C ARG A 153 19.58 -15.23 16.94
N ALA A 154 20.80 -14.70 16.84
CA ALA A 154 21.04 -13.26 16.92
C ALA A 154 20.41 -12.47 15.77
N LEU A 155 20.38 -13.03 14.55
CA LEU A 155 19.73 -12.40 13.39
C LEU A 155 18.21 -12.40 13.53
N LEU A 156 17.60 -13.51 13.98
CA LEU A 156 16.16 -13.59 14.26
C LEU A 156 15.75 -12.55 15.31
N PHE A 157 16.52 -12.44 16.41
CA PHE A 157 16.30 -11.40 17.42
C PHE A 157 16.43 -10.00 16.83
N LYS A 158 17.49 -9.73 16.05
CA LYS A 158 17.69 -8.41 15.45
C LYS A 158 16.51 -7.99 14.58
N MET A 159 15.98 -8.90 13.75
CA MET A 159 14.81 -8.59 12.91
C MET A 159 13.56 -8.28 13.74
N TRP A 160 13.38 -8.92 14.89
CA TRP A 160 12.30 -8.62 15.82
C TRP A 160 12.52 -7.26 16.52
N ASP A 161 13.76 -6.96 16.90
CA ASP A 161 14.15 -5.75 17.63
C ASP A 161 14.12 -4.50 16.75
N ASP A 162 14.39 -4.65 15.44
CA ASP A 162 14.35 -3.59 14.42
C ASP A 162 12.91 -3.24 13.97
N CYS A 163 11.88 -3.95 14.45
CA CYS A 163 10.49 -3.65 14.10
C CYS A 163 10.07 -2.26 14.62
N ALA A 164 9.34 -1.52 13.79
CA ALA A 164 8.94 -0.15 14.11
C ALA A 164 8.08 -0.07 15.39
N GLU A 165 8.31 0.96 16.19
CA GLU A 165 7.52 1.26 17.39
C GLU A 165 6.82 2.61 17.35
N ASP A 166 7.13 3.41 16.33
CA ASP A 166 6.55 4.72 16.09
C ASP A 166 6.08 4.80 14.62
N GLY A 167 5.00 5.52 14.37
CA GLY A 167 4.35 5.59 13.08
C GLY A 167 2.84 5.75 13.22
N ASP A 168 2.13 5.70 12.10
CA ASP A 168 0.68 5.64 12.08
C ASP A 168 0.15 4.25 12.51
N GLU A 169 -1.18 4.12 12.67
CA GLU A 169 -1.82 2.86 13.08
C GLU A 169 -1.48 1.69 12.13
N GLU A 170 -1.32 1.96 10.84
CA GLU A 170 -0.98 0.94 9.82
C GLU A 170 0.45 0.42 10.04
N VAL A 171 1.42 1.32 10.18
CA VAL A 171 2.83 0.97 10.46
C VAL A 171 2.95 0.17 11.75
N LEU A 172 2.30 0.59 12.83
CA LEU A 172 2.33 -0.11 14.12
C LEU A 172 1.66 -1.48 14.04
N THR A 173 0.55 -1.59 13.31
CA THR A 173 -0.14 -2.88 13.08
C THR A 173 0.77 -3.85 12.34
N HIS A 174 1.42 -3.38 11.26
CA HIS A 174 2.34 -4.20 10.47
C HIS A 174 3.56 -4.64 11.29
N ALA A 175 4.14 -3.74 12.09
CA ALA A 175 5.27 -4.07 12.96
C ALA A 175 4.92 -5.13 14.02
N ASN A 176 3.74 -5.01 14.65
CA ASN A 176 3.29 -5.99 15.63
C ASN A 176 3.04 -7.37 15.00
N GLN A 177 2.47 -7.41 13.80
CA GLN A 177 2.28 -8.68 13.08
C GLN A 177 3.61 -9.30 12.64
N ALA A 178 4.59 -8.49 12.24
CA ALA A 178 5.93 -8.96 11.93
C ALA A 178 6.60 -9.59 13.17
N ARG A 179 6.54 -8.93 14.34
CA ARG A 179 7.04 -9.47 15.60
C ARG A 179 6.39 -10.81 15.96
N ALA A 180 5.06 -10.88 15.90
CA ALA A 180 4.31 -12.11 16.16
C ALA A 180 4.71 -13.23 15.19
N THR A 181 4.95 -12.91 13.91
CA THR A 181 5.41 -13.88 12.91
C THR A 181 6.81 -14.41 13.24
N ILE A 182 7.73 -13.54 13.67
CA ILE A 182 9.08 -13.95 14.07
C ILE A 182 9.04 -14.82 15.33
N GLU A 183 8.25 -14.43 16.33
CA GLU A 183 8.07 -15.22 17.56
C GLU A 183 7.47 -16.61 17.26
N ALA A 184 6.44 -16.68 16.41
CA ALA A 184 5.86 -17.94 15.96
C ALA A 184 6.87 -18.81 15.20
N PHE A 185 7.72 -18.19 14.36
CA PHE A 185 8.79 -18.89 13.66
C PHE A 185 9.83 -19.47 14.64
N VAL A 186 10.23 -18.69 15.64
CA VAL A 186 11.15 -19.12 16.71
C VAL A 186 10.52 -20.28 17.49
N GLN A 187 9.26 -20.19 17.90
CA GLN A 187 8.58 -21.25 18.64
C GLN A 187 8.45 -22.55 17.84
N LYS A 188 8.30 -22.46 16.51
CA LYS A 188 8.18 -23.60 15.61
C LYS A 188 9.52 -24.31 15.38
N ASN A 189 10.59 -23.56 15.12
CA ASN A 189 11.89 -24.12 14.72
C ASN A 189 12.87 -24.29 15.88
N LEU A 190 12.73 -23.47 16.93
CA LEU A 190 13.56 -23.47 18.14
C LEU A 190 12.64 -23.66 19.37
N PRO A 191 11.89 -24.77 19.48
CA PRO A 191 11.00 -24.98 20.60
C PRO A 191 11.77 -25.03 21.93
N GLU A 192 11.12 -24.58 23.00
CA GLU A 192 11.67 -24.57 24.35
C GLU A 192 12.20 -25.97 24.74
N GLY A 193 13.40 -26.02 25.31
CA GLY A 193 14.06 -27.27 25.70
C GLY A 193 14.77 -28.03 24.56
N SER A 194 14.70 -27.55 23.32
CA SER A 194 15.55 -28.09 22.23
C SER A 194 16.99 -27.57 22.33
N SER A 195 17.95 -28.30 21.74
CA SER A 195 19.34 -27.86 21.63
C SER A 195 19.51 -26.57 20.81
N PHE A 196 18.50 -26.17 20.05
CA PHE A 196 18.49 -24.95 19.26
C PHE A 196 17.77 -23.80 19.96
N ALA A 197 17.11 -24.04 21.10
CA ALA A 197 16.36 -23.04 21.85
C ALA A 197 17.25 -21.88 22.31
N PHE A 198 16.63 -20.70 22.47
CA PHE A 198 17.30 -19.62 23.22
C PHE A 198 17.40 -20.02 24.69
N THR A 199 18.61 -19.93 25.23
CA THR A 199 18.84 -20.12 26.66
C THR A 199 18.35 -18.91 27.46
N GLU A 200 18.07 -19.09 28.76
CA GLU A 200 17.67 -17.98 29.63
C GLU A 200 18.74 -16.88 29.71
N ALA A 201 20.03 -17.27 29.76
CA ALA A 201 21.15 -16.34 29.78
C ALA A 201 21.23 -15.52 28.48
N GLU A 202 21.01 -16.16 27.33
CA GLU A 202 20.94 -15.45 26.05
C GLU A 202 19.73 -14.50 26.01
N LEU A 203 18.54 -14.94 26.40
CA LEU A 203 17.35 -14.08 26.43
C LEU A 203 17.55 -12.87 27.35
N PHE A 204 18.21 -13.05 28.49
CA PHE A 204 18.57 -11.95 29.37
C PHE A 204 19.51 -10.97 28.66
N ALA A 205 20.63 -11.46 28.11
CA ALA A 205 21.61 -10.62 27.41
C ALA A 205 21.04 -9.90 26.18
N LEU A 206 20.14 -10.54 25.44
CA LEU A 206 19.45 -9.95 24.30
C LEU A 206 18.50 -8.84 24.74
N ASN A 207 17.72 -9.07 25.79
CA ASN A 207 16.79 -8.07 26.31
C ASN A 207 17.51 -6.87 26.94
N GLU A 208 18.68 -7.03 27.53
CA GLU A 208 19.46 -5.90 28.07
C GLU A 208 19.92 -4.92 26.99
N ARG A 209 20.24 -5.42 25.79
CA ARG A 209 20.74 -4.61 24.67
C ARG A 209 19.70 -4.22 23.62
N ARG A 210 18.42 -4.52 23.88
CA ARG A 210 17.33 -4.31 22.93
C ARG A 210 17.10 -2.82 22.67
N ILE A 211 16.74 -2.48 21.44
CA ILE A 211 16.25 -1.13 21.11
C ILE A 211 14.73 -1.02 21.29
N SER A 212 14.02 -2.14 21.15
CA SER A 212 12.56 -2.20 21.31
C SER A 212 12.14 -1.94 22.76
N ARG A 213 11.06 -1.16 22.94
CA ARG A 213 10.35 -1.02 24.22
C ARG A 213 9.75 -2.36 24.66
N ALA A 214 9.25 -3.15 23.71
CA ALA A 214 8.75 -4.50 23.97
C ALA A 214 9.87 -5.42 24.49
N ARG A 215 9.51 -6.45 25.27
CA ARG A 215 10.47 -7.46 25.74
C ARG A 215 10.39 -8.71 24.87
N PHE A 216 11.54 -9.24 24.47
CA PHE A 216 11.61 -10.46 23.67
C PHE A 216 11.46 -11.69 24.57
N GLU A 217 10.29 -12.31 24.55
CA GLU A 217 9.95 -13.46 25.41
C GLU A 217 9.24 -14.57 24.61
N PRO A 218 9.92 -15.21 23.64
CA PRO A 218 9.29 -16.11 22.67
C PRO A 218 8.65 -17.36 23.31
N TYR A 219 8.94 -17.70 24.57
CA TYR A 219 8.44 -18.91 25.24
C TYR A 219 7.41 -18.65 26.34
N ARG A 220 7.18 -17.40 26.75
CA ARG A 220 6.39 -17.09 27.96
C ARG A 220 4.91 -17.52 27.88
N GLY A 221 4.35 -17.64 26.68
CA GLY A 221 2.95 -18.03 26.44
C GLY A 221 2.65 -19.53 26.39
N ARG A 222 3.66 -20.43 26.35
CA ARG A 222 3.43 -21.88 26.16
C ARG A 222 3.34 -22.71 27.45
N ARG A 223 3.43 -22.08 28.63
CA ARG A 223 3.35 -22.75 29.96
C ARG A 223 1.99 -23.36 30.31
N GLY A 224 1.12 -23.62 29.33
CA GLY A 224 -0.27 -24.01 29.53
C GLY A 224 -0.81 -24.98 28.50
N THR A 225 -0.02 -25.96 28.04
CA THR A 225 -0.60 -27.20 27.46
C THR A 225 0.39 -28.34 27.61
N ARG A 226 0.29 -29.06 28.74
CA ARG A 226 0.83 -30.41 28.87
C ARG A 226 -0.38 -31.36 28.80
N PRO A 227 -0.32 -32.46 28.03
CA PRO A 227 -1.43 -33.41 27.92
C PRO A 227 -1.82 -34.01 29.28
#